data_AF-A0AAW2JIC8-F1
#
_entry.id   AF-A0AAW2JIC8-F1
#
_cell.length_a   1.000
_cell.length_b   1.000
_cell.length_c   1.000
_cell.angle_alpha   90.00
_cell.angle_beta   90.00
_cell.angle_gamma   90.00
#
_symmetry.space_group_name_H-M   'P 1'
#
loop_
_entity.id
_entity.type
_entity.pdbx_description
1 polymer ?
#
loop_
_entity_poly.entity_id
_entity_poly.type
_entity_poly.pdbx_seq_one_letter_code
_entity_poly.pdbx_strand_id
1 'polypeptide(L)'
;MVPRFPSIVRWSTPSPSWFKLNTDGFSLGNPGLVLAAGIIRDSDGHVHLAYQVALSTGTSVIAKLTAVWWGLEFTLAHGLAPLMVEVDAMTVIQLLQSCVSGKWETGNPSPSSGEMMVSRHGSGVFGGGLVVRIGNNGNNTWGR
;
A
#
# COMPACT_ATOMS: atom_id res chain seq x y z
N MET A 1 -8.63 -23.51 -19.20
CA MET A 1 -8.22 -22.89 -17.93
C MET A 1 -6.93 -23.56 -17.50
N VAL A 2 -5.80 -22.85 -17.45
CA VAL A 2 -4.51 -23.45 -17.06
C VAL A 2 -4.43 -23.44 -15.53
N PRO A 3 -4.21 -24.59 -14.85
CA PRO A 3 -4.01 -24.60 -13.42
C PRO A 3 -2.78 -23.75 -13.09
N ARG A 4 -2.95 -22.70 -12.29
CA ARG A 4 -1.81 -22.05 -11.64
C ARG A 4 -1.45 -22.89 -10.43
N PHE A 5 -0.28 -23.52 -10.46
CA PHE A 5 0.26 -24.17 -9.28
C PHE A 5 0.53 -23.11 -8.20
N PRO A 6 0.26 -23.42 -6.92
CA PRO A 6 0.57 -22.50 -5.83
C PRO A 6 2.08 -22.24 -5.82
N SER A 7 2.47 -21.00 -6.11
CA SER A 7 3.85 -20.54 -5.90
C SER A 7 4.01 -20.17 -4.43
N ILE A 8 5.04 -20.68 -3.78
CA ILE A 8 5.42 -20.21 -2.44
C ILE A 8 5.83 -18.75 -2.57
N VAL A 9 5.02 -17.87 -1.99
CA VAL A 9 5.35 -16.46 -1.84
C VAL A 9 5.99 -16.30 -0.46
N ARG A 10 7.28 -15.97 -0.43
CA ARG A 10 7.97 -15.65 0.81
C ARG A 10 7.91 -14.15 1.03
N TRP A 11 7.53 -13.76 2.23
CA TRP A 11 7.66 -12.37 2.65
C TRP A 11 9.12 -11.94 2.59
N SER A 12 9.38 -10.79 1.97
CA SER A 12 10.69 -10.14 1.95
C SER A 12 10.69 -9.00 2.97
N THR A 13 11.73 -8.96 3.81
CA THR A 13 11.89 -7.85 4.75
C THR A 13 12.19 -6.54 4.00
N PRO A 14 11.65 -5.39 4.43
CA PRO A 14 12.05 -4.10 3.88
C PRO A 14 13.50 -3.75 4.26
N SER A 15 14.03 -2.68 3.65
CA SER A 15 15.33 -2.11 4.05
C SER A 15 15.32 -1.71 5.54
N PRO A 16 16.48 -1.69 6.23
CA PRO A 16 16.56 -1.25 7.61
C PRO A 16 15.91 0.12 7.83
N SER A 17 15.22 0.30 8.96
CA SER A 17 14.47 1.52 9.30
C SER A 17 13.24 1.81 8.43
N TRP A 18 12.83 0.91 7.55
CA TRP A 18 11.56 1.01 6.82
C TRP A 18 10.50 0.11 7.43
N PHE A 19 9.25 0.58 7.34
CA PHE A 19 8.08 -0.24 7.57
C PHE A 19 7.58 -0.81 6.25
N LYS A 20 6.98 -2.00 6.30
CA LYS A 20 6.30 -2.63 5.18
C LYS A 20 4.83 -2.86 5.51
N LEU A 21 3.95 -2.23 4.73
CA LEU A 21 2.53 -2.49 4.70
C LEU A 21 2.23 -3.52 3.61
N ASN A 22 1.84 -4.74 3.99
CA ASN A 22 1.26 -5.71 3.07
C ASN A 22 -0.27 -5.60 3.15
N THR A 23 -0.93 -5.51 2.00
CA THR A 23 -2.39 -5.41 1.92
C THR A 23 -3.00 -6.55 1.14
N ASP A 24 -4.20 -6.95 1.52
CA ASP A 24 -5.04 -7.84 0.73
C ASP A 24 -6.51 -7.42 0.84
N GLY A 25 -7.30 -7.82 -0.15
CA GLY A 25 -8.72 -7.52 -0.22
C GLY A 25 -9.46 -8.61 -0.97
N PHE A 26 -10.59 -9.01 -0.41
CA PHE A 26 -11.46 -10.05 -0.92
C PHE A 26 -12.87 -9.51 -1.16
N SER A 27 -13.57 -10.12 -2.12
CA SER A 27 -14.97 -9.82 -2.43
C SER A 27 -15.73 -11.13 -2.64
N LEU A 28 -16.80 -11.36 -1.87
CA LEU A 28 -17.67 -12.53 -1.98
C LEU A 28 -18.70 -12.29 -3.09
N GLY A 29 -18.30 -12.61 -4.33
CA GLY A 29 -18.95 -12.12 -5.55
C GLY A 29 -18.25 -10.86 -6.08
N ASN A 30 -18.48 -10.48 -7.33
CA ASN A 30 -17.82 -9.30 -7.91
C ASN A 30 -18.79 -8.56 -8.87
N PRO A 31 -19.67 -7.68 -8.35
CA PRO A 31 -19.67 -7.14 -7.00
C PRO A 31 -20.29 -8.06 -5.93
N GLY A 32 -19.93 -7.86 -4.66
CA GLY A 32 -20.41 -8.61 -3.50
C GLY A 32 -19.89 -8.06 -2.17
N LEU A 33 -20.04 -8.80 -1.06
CA LEU A 33 -19.53 -8.38 0.26
C LEU A 33 -18.00 -8.25 0.21
N VAL A 34 -17.46 -7.14 0.71
CA VAL A 34 -16.02 -6.84 0.62
C VAL A 34 -15.35 -6.92 1.99
N LEU A 35 -14.18 -7.54 2.03
CA LEU A 35 -13.25 -7.50 3.16
C LEU A 35 -11.91 -6.93 2.69
N ALA A 36 -11.35 -6.02 3.46
CA ALA A 36 -10.06 -5.39 3.23
C ALA A 36 -9.20 -5.60 4.48
N ALA A 37 -7.92 -5.94 4.32
CA ALA A 37 -7.04 -6.19 5.44
C ALA A 37 -5.60 -5.81 5.12
N GLY A 38 -4.81 -5.59 6.17
CA GLY A 38 -3.39 -5.39 6.00
C GLY A 38 -2.61 -5.52 7.30
N ILE A 39 -1.30 -5.59 7.13
CA ILE A 39 -0.34 -5.77 8.22
C ILE A 39 0.86 -4.89 7.97
N ILE A 40 1.30 -4.18 9.01
CA ILE A 40 2.46 -3.31 9.02
C ILE A 40 3.55 -3.97 9.86
N ARG A 41 4.72 -4.19 9.24
CA ARG A 41 5.88 -4.82 9.85
C ARG A 41 7.12 -3.95 9.73
N ASP A 42 8.05 -4.04 10.67
CA ASP A 42 9.39 -3.45 10.52
C ASP A 42 10.36 -4.40 9.80
N SER A 43 11.62 -3.97 9.66
CA SER A 43 12.69 -4.75 9.04
C SER A 43 13.12 -6.00 9.83
N ASP A 44 12.82 -6.05 11.12
CA ASP A 44 13.06 -7.23 11.97
C ASP A 44 11.88 -8.22 11.90
N GLY A 45 10.81 -7.83 11.21
CA GLY A 45 9.60 -8.63 11.04
C GLY A 45 8.60 -8.48 12.19
N HIS A 46 8.84 -7.57 13.16
CA HIS A 46 7.86 -7.30 14.20
C HIS A 46 6.62 -6.66 13.62
N VAL A 47 5.46 -7.14 14.06
CA VAL A 47 4.17 -6.58 13.67
C VAL A 47 3.88 -5.38 14.55
N HIS A 48 3.79 -4.21 13.93
CA HIS A 48 3.41 -2.97 14.62
C HIS A 48 1.90 -2.78 14.61
N LEU A 49 1.23 -3.18 13.53
CA LEU A 49 -0.22 -3.05 13.39
C LEU A 49 -0.77 -4.09 12.41
N ALA A 50 -1.97 -4.61 12.69
CA ALA A 50 -2.77 -5.40 11.76
C ALA A 50 -4.22 -4.93 11.81
N TYR A 51 -4.90 -4.91 10.66
CA TYR A 51 -6.28 -4.42 10.57
C TYR A 51 -7.12 -5.23 9.58
N GLN A 52 -8.43 -5.15 9.77
CA GLN A 52 -9.44 -5.64 8.85
C GLN A 52 -10.63 -4.68 8.83
N VAL A 53 -11.24 -4.52 7.65
CA VAL A 53 -12.39 -3.65 7.40
C VAL A 53 -13.37 -4.40 6.52
N ALA A 54 -14.65 -4.41 6.90
CA ALA A 54 -15.72 -5.00 6.12
C ALA A 54 -16.60 -3.90 5.51
N LEU A 55 -16.99 -4.08 4.24
CA LEU A 55 -17.90 -3.20 3.51
C LEU A 55 -19.07 -4.03 2.97
N SER A 56 -20.24 -3.40 2.86
CA SER A 56 -21.49 -4.06 2.48
C SER A 56 -21.48 -4.63 1.06
N THR A 57 -21.09 -3.82 0.06
CA THR A 57 -21.00 -4.25 -1.33
C THR A 57 -19.86 -3.53 -2.05
N GLY A 58 -19.05 -4.25 -2.81
CA GLY A 58 -18.02 -3.69 -3.65
C GLY A 58 -17.41 -4.73 -4.60
N THR A 59 -16.40 -4.32 -5.35
CA THR A 59 -15.60 -5.20 -6.22
C THR A 59 -14.31 -5.63 -5.52
N SER A 60 -13.62 -6.62 -6.07
CA SER A 60 -12.27 -6.98 -5.61
C SER A 60 -11.27 -5.83 -5.68
N VAL A 61 -11.43 -4.91 -6.66
CA VAL A 61 -10.61 -3.70 -6.77
C VAL A 61 -10.91 -2.73 -5.64
N ILE A 62 -12.19 -2.53 -5.29
CA ILE A 62 -12.60 -1.70 -4.14
C ILE A 62 -12.04 -2.27 -2.85
N ALA A 63 -12.09 -3.59 -2.66
CA ALA A 63 -11.53 -4.26 -1.48
C ALA A 63 -10.05 -3.93 -1.28
N LYS A 64 -9.25 -4.08 -2.35
CA LYS A 64 -7.80 -3.87 -2.30
C LYS A 64 -7.42 -2.39 -2.18
N LEU A 65 -8.14 -1.48 -2.84
CA LEU A 65 -7.95 -0.03 -2.65
C LEU A 65 -8.31 0.40 -1.22
N THR A 66 -9.38 -0.16 -0.66
CA THR A 66 -9.80 0.10 0.72
C THR A 66 -8.73 -0.36 1.71
N ALA A 67 -8.11 -1.52 1.46
CA ALA A 67 -6.99 -2.00 2.28
C ALA A 67 -5.84 -0.97 2.26
N VAL A 68 -5.37 -0.57 1.08
CA VAL A 68 -4.30 0.44 0.95
C VAL A 68 -4.66 1.74 1.67
N TRP A 69 -5.88 2.25 1.47
CA TRP A 69 -6.35 3.49 2.09
C TRP A 69 -6.26 3.44 3.62
N TRP A 70 -6.86 2.41 4.23
CA TRP A 70 -6.83 2.25 5.69
C TRP A 70 -5.42 2.02 6.22
N GLY A 71 -4.60 1.24 5.51
CA GLY A 71 -3.21 1.04 5.88
C GLY A 71 -2.41 2.34 5.90
N LEU A 72 -2.58 3.21 4.90
CA LEU A 72 -1.93 4.52 4.86
C LEU A 72 -2.41 5.43 6.00
N GLU A 73 -3.71 5.47 6.27
CA GLU A 73 -4.26 6.23 7.40
C GLU A 73 -3.69 5.75 8.75
N PHE A 74 -3.61 4.43 8.96
CA PHE A 74 -3.02 3.87 10.17
C PHE A 74 -1.52 4.16 10.28
N THR A 75 -0.77 4.04 9.19
CA THR A 75 0.65 4.40 9.18
C THR A 75 0.87 5.85 9.60
N LEU A 76 0.10 6.78 9.03
CA LEU A 76 0.18 8.21 9.37
C LEU A 76 -0.19 8.46 10.83
N ALA A 77 -1.26 7.85 11.32
CA ALA A 77 -1.72 8.03 12.70
C ALA A 77 -0.72 7.52 13.75
N HIS A 78 0.10 6.52 13.40
CA HIS A 78 1.08 5.90 14.30
C HIS A 78 2.53 6.35 14.04
N GLY A 79 2.76 7.27 13.09
CA GLY A 79 4.11 7.77 12.78
C GLY A 79 5.05 6.71 12.17
N LEU A 80 4.50 5.71 11.46
CA LEU A 80 5.26 4.56 10.94
C LEU A 80 5.89 4.89 9.57
N ALA A 81 6.88 5.78 9.55
CA ALA A 81 7.56 6.21 8.32
C ALA A 81 9.07 5.99 8.42
N PRO A 82 9.79 5.74 7.29
CA PRO A 82 9.30 5.60 5.90
C PRO A 82 8.58 4.26 5.63
N LEU A 83 7.72 4.23 4.58
CA LEU A 83 6.81 3.09 4.32
C LEU A 83 7.00 2.49 2.91
N MET A 84 7.10 1.16 2.85
CA MET A 84 6.94 0.37 1.64
C MET A 84 5.56 -0.29 1.63
N VAL A 85 4.80 -0.13 0.55
CA VAL A 85 3.46 -0.69 0.38
C VAL A 85 3.50 -1.78 -0.67
N GLU A 86 3.04 -2.96 -0.29
CA GLU A 86 2.97 -4.13 -1.14
C GLU A 86 1.50 -4.51 -1.36
N VAL A 87 1.11 -4.55 -2.62
CA VAL A 87 -0.27 -4.83 -3.04
C VAL A 87 -0.24 -5.96 -4.07
N ASP A 88 -0.92 -7.08 -3.80
CA ASP A 88 -1.07 -8.17 -4.76
C ASP A 88 -2.22 -7.89 -5.75
N ALA A 89 -2.15 -6.75 -6.43
CA ALA A 89 -3.03 -6.41 -7.54
C ALA A 89 -2.41 -5.38 -8.47
N MET A 90 -1.97 -5.84 -9.64
CA MET A 90 -1.40 -4.97 -10.67
C MET A 90 -2.34 -3.83 -11.06
N THR A 91 -3.64 -4.11 -11.19
CA THR A 91 -4.66 -3.09 -11.49
C THR A 91 -4.69 -1.98 -10.45
N VAL A 92 -4.55 -2.32 -9.16
CA VAL A 92 -4.52 -1.34 -8.07
C VAL A 92 -3.25 -0.51 -8.13
N ILE A 93 -2.09 -1.15 -8.35
CA ILE A 93 -0.81 -0.45 -8.50
C ILE A 93 -0.90 0.55 -9.67
N GLN A 94 -1.44 0.13 -10.82
CA GLN A 94 -1.61 0.99 -11.99
C GLN A 94 -2.52 2.19 -11.70
N LEU A 95 -3.64 1.98 -10.97
CA LEU A 95 -4.54 3.05 -10.56
C LEU A 95 -3.87 4.04 -9.59
N LEU A 96 -3.05 3.54 -8.66
CA LEU A 96 -2.30 4.40 -7.74
C LEU A 96 -1.17 5.16 -8.46
N GLN A 97 -0.54 4.57 -9.45
CA GLN A 97 0.50 5.26 -10.24
C GLN A 97 -0.09 6.31 -11.17
N SER A 98 -1.29 6.08 -11.73
CA SER A 98 -1.95 7.07 -12.59
C SER A 98 -2.50 8.27 -11.82
N CYS A 99 -2.85 8.12 -10.55
CA CYS A 99 -3.29 9.26 -9.73
C CYS A 99 -2.13 10.16 -9.27
N VAL A 100 -0.91 9.62 -9.15
CA VAL A 100 0.30 10.38 -8.78
C VAL A 100 0.88 11.19 -9.93
N SER A 101 0.76 10.69 -11.17
CA SER A 101 1.22 11.42 -12.36
C SER A 101 0.30 12.58 -12.75
N GLY A 102 -0.86 12.71 -12.08
CA GLY A 102 -1.64 13.93 -12.03
C GLY A 102 -0.83 15.04 -11.34
N LYS A 103 -0.09 15.80 -12.14
CA LYS A 103 0.84 16.86 -11.73
C LYS A 103 0.29 17.74 -10.59
N TRP A 104 0.92 17.70 -9.42
CA TRP A 104 0.91 18.82 -8.49
C TRP A 104 1.98 19.81 -8.94
N GLU A 105 1.60 20.98 -9.44
CA GLU A 105 2.56 22.07 -9.66
C GLU A 105 2.79 22.80 -8.34
N THR A 106 3.64 22.27 -7.46
CA THR A 106 4.10 23.02 -6.27
C THR A 106 5.56 22.72 -5.96
N GLY A 107 6.49 23.41 -6.64
CA GLY A 107 7.80 23.87 -6.14
C GLY A 107 8.75 22.97 -5.32
N ASN A 108 8.50 21.67 -5.16
CA ASN A 108 9.29 20.74 -4.36
C ASN A 108 9.93 19.69 -5.27
N PRO A 109 11.09 19.11 -4.90
CA PRO A 109 11.77 18.12 -5.74
C PRO A 109 10.85 16.93 -5.99
N SER A 110 10.65 16.60 -7.26
CA SER A 110 9.88 15.45 -7.70
C SER A 110 10.49 14.17 -7.12
N PRO A 111 9.69 13.30 -6.46
CA PRO A 111 10.18 12.01 -5.98
C PRO A 111 10.68 11.16 -7.16
N SER A 112 11.70 10.34 -6.90
CA SER A 112 12.30 9.47 -7.91
C SER A 112 11.26 8.47 -8.46
N SER A 113 11.49 7.92 -9.65
CA SER A 113 10.55 7.01 -10.32
C SER A 113 10.22 5.80 -9.43
N GLY A 114 9.04 5.78 -8.82
CA GLY A 114 8.57 4.72 -7.90
C GLY A 114 8.29 5.17 -6.47
N GLU A 115 8.61 6.42 -6.12
CA GLU A 115 8.28 7.03 -4.82
C GLU A 115 7.05 7.95 -4.94
N MET A 116 6.15 7.83 -3.96
CA MET A 116 4.97 8.67 -3.79
C MET A 116 5.10 9.40 -2.45
N MET A 117 5.00 10.73 -2.46
CA MET A 117 4.82 11.49 -1.22
C MET A 117 3.33 11.60 -0.92
N VAL A 118 2.91 11.14 0.25
CA VAL A 118 1.54 11.32 0.74
C VAL A 118 1.56 12.36 1.86
N SER A 119 0.82 13.44 1.67
CA SER A 119 0.64 14.52 2.66
C SER A 119 -0.86 14.73 2.89
N ARG A 120 -1.28 14.98 4.14
CA ARG A 120 -2.68 15.34 4.42
C ARG A 120 -2.96 16.76 3.92
N HIS A 121 -4.01 16.94 3.13
CA HIS A 121 -4.53 18.27 2.79
C HIS A 121 -5.39 18.77 3.96
N GLY A 122 -4.77 19.45 4.91
CA GLY A 122 -5.43 20.10 6.04
C GLY A 122 -4.57 21.26 6.53
N SER A 123 -5.19 22.40 6.80
CA SER A 123 -4.58 23.70 7.14
C SER A 123 -3.79 23.70 8.46
N GLY A 124 -2.72 22.92 8.55
CA GLY A 124 -1.85 22.82 9.71
C GLY A 124 -0.44 22.45 9.27
N VAL A 125 0.52 23.32 9.57
CA VAL A 125 1.93 23.12 9.24
C VAL A 125 2.49 21.99 10.11
N PHE A 126 2.59 20.79 9.55
CA PHE A 126 3.43 19.72 10.09
C PHE A 126 4.32 19.19 8.96
N GLY A 127 5.60 19.57 8.99
CA GLY A 127 6.60 19.23 7.98
C GLY A 127 7.10 17.78 8.08
N GLY A 128 6.21 16.81 7.85
CA GLY A 128 6.58 15.40 7.76
C GLY A 128 5.72 14.69 6.71
N GLY A 129 6.18 14.64 5.47
CA GLY A 129 5.53 13.86 4.41
C GLY A 129 5.81 12.36 4.58
N LEU A 130 4.84 11.51 4.25
CA LEU A 130 5.08 10.07 4.19
C LEU A 130 5.77 9.74 2.86
N VAL A 131 7.00 9.24 2.93
CA VAL A 131 7.70 8.66 1.77
C VAL A 131 7.18 7.24 1.58
N VAL A 132 6.47 7.00 0.48
CA VAL A 132 5.85 5.72 0.13
C VAL A 132 6.50 5.12 -1.11
N ARG A 133 6.81 3.82 -1.07
CA ARG A 133 7.18 3.02 -2.26
C ARG A 133 6.11 1.96 -2.52
N ILE A 134 5.51 1.92 -3.71
CA ILE A 134 4.40 0.99 -4.04
C ILE A 134 4.83 -0.04 -5.09
N GLY A 135 4.59 -1.33 -4.84
CA GLY A 135 4.90 -2.38 -5.82
C GLY A 135 4.23 -3.72 -5.55
N ASN A 136 4.52 -4.70 -6.43
CA ASN A 136 3.89 -6.02 -6.43
C ASN A 136 4.79 -7.08 -5.76
N ASN A 137 4.16 -8.06 -5.13
CA ASN A 137 4.76 -9.19 -4.40
C ASN A 137 5.68 -10.07 -5.28
N GLY A 138 5.48 -10.10 -6.60
CA GLY A 138 6.23 -10.95 -7.53
C GLY A 138 7.47 -10.34 -8.20
N ASN A 139 7.69 -9.03 -8.07
CA ASN A 139 8.83 -8.36 -8.71
C ASN A 139 9.76 -7.80 -7.63
N ASN A 140 10.91 -8.47 -7.45
CA ASN A 140 11.97 -8.09 -6.52
C ASN A 140 12.72 -6.80 -6.98
N THR A 141 12.01 -5.80 -7.49
CA THR A 141 12.58 -4.58 -8.11
C THR A 141 12.99 -3.53 -7.09
N TRP A 142 12.90 -3.83 -5.79
CA TRP A 142 13.43 -2.98 -4.74
C TRP A 142 14.93 -3.26 -4.61
N GLY A 143 15.74 -2.41 -5.24
CA GLY A 143 17.20 -2.55 -5.28
C GLY A 143 17.82 -2.86 -3.91
N ARG A 144 18.79 -3.78 -3.91
CA ARG A 144 19.68 -4.05 -2.78
C ARG A 144 20.60 -2.87 -2.52
#